data_AF-H6RRW7-F1
#
_entry.id   AF-H6RRW7-F1
#
_cell.length_a   1.000
_cell.length_b   1.000
_cell.length_c   1.000
_cell.angle_alpha   90.00
_cell.angle_beta   90.00
_cell.angle_gamma   90.00
#
_symmetry.space_group_name_H-M   'P 1'
#
loop_
_entity.id
_entity.type
_entity.pdbx_description
1 polymer ?
#
loop_
_entity_poly.entity_id
_entity_poly.type
_entity_poly.pdbx_seq_one_letter_code
_entity_poly.pdbx_strand_id
1 'polypeptide(L)'
;MRFLPAGVCAALLLTACTTDGGPPADADPDPTASPTATEPRDDPAGEPSGEPSDEPSDDGSEALEPVGAGDTAESVAQGNGPPVALTDVRLAAHEGFDRIVFEVAGEGEAGWEIGYTDEPRAQGSGAPVEVPGDAVLGITLTNIALPGDAPEDVQPWEGAAQLTAAGAAVLDTLVEDTLFEGRYTFFAGLDRQRPFAVGSLPSPQRIVVDVLADELTAPVGLSQRCESPAGFSISYPEGWSVNSGLTVPACTRFAPEPFTVPPGTDARVGAVTASVESIPFDRVAGSGSADVRSRSETTVDGRAAVRIERVSSGEGLWPEGVRTTSYVVDLGEGEDGPRTLVVNTIDLRQFDYARNVRVLDRMVGTLEFPES
;
A
#
# COMPACT_ATOMS: atom_id res chain seq x y z
N MET A 1 4.16 -29.63 53.29
CA MET A 1 3.01 -30.12 54.09
C MET A 1 1.81 -29.30 53.63
N ARG A 2 0.71 -29.78 53.06
CA ARG A 2 0.10 -31.11 52.92
C ARG A 2 -0.90 -31.06 51.73
N PHE A 3 -0.83 -32.07 50.87
CA PHE A 3 -1.89 -32.84 50.17
C PHE A 3 -3.06 -32.19 49.39
N LEU A 4 -3.15 -32.62 48.10
CA LEU A 4 -4.33 -32.81 47.25
C LEU A 4 -5.38 -33.77 47.89
N PRO A 5 -6.68 -33.77 47.47
CA PRO A 5 -7.14 -34.59 46.31
C PRO A 5 -8.29 -33.92 45.49
N ALA A 6 -8.40 -34.04 44.17
CA ALA A 6 -8.82 -35.19 43.34
C ALA A 6 -10.15 -35.86 43.78
N GLY A 7 -11.25 -35.59 43.06
CA GLY A 7 -12.56 -36.24 43.22
C GLY A 7 -13.23 -36.48 41.87
N VAL A 8 -13.72 -37.71 41.68
CA VAL A 8 -14.18 -38.38 40.45
C VAL A 8 -15.69 -38.71 40.57
N CYS A 9 -16.35 -39.05 39.45
CA CYS A 9 -17.70 -39.67 39.25
C CYS A 9 -18.91 -38.70 39.31
N ALA A 10 -19.99 -38.83 38.52
CA ALA A 10 -20.58 -39.98 37.82
C ALA A 10 -21.46 -39.55 36.62
N ALA A 11 -21.65 -40.48 35.67
CA ALA A 11 -22.57 -40.42 34.54
C ALA A 11 -24.04 -40.66 34.94
N LEU A 12 -24.97 -40.06 34.19
CA LEU A 12 -26.39 -40.43 34.18
C LEU A 12 -26.87 -40.55 32.72
N LEU A 13 -27.32 -41.76 32.38
CA LEU A 13 -28.02 -42.15 31.16
C LEU A 13 -29.51 -41.91 31.33
N LEU A 14 -30.20 -41.42 30.30
CA LEU A 14 -31.64 -41.64 30.10
C LEU A 14 -31.92 -41.85 28.60
N THR A 15 -32.39 -43.05 28.31
CA THR A 15 -32.92 -43.58 27.05
C THR A 15 -34.42 -43.31 26.90
N ALA A 16 -34.90 -43.05 25.68
CA ALA A 16 -36.24 -43.42 25.23
C ALA A 16 -36.26 -43.68 23.71
N CYS A 17 -36.93 -44.77 23.32
CA CYS A 17 -36.90 -45.46 22.02
C CYS A 17 -38.05 -45.01 21.09
N THR A 18 -37.81 -44.96 19.76
CA THR A 18 -38.33 -45.85 18.66
C THR A 18 -39.80 -45.63 18.27
N THR A 19 -40.25 -45.67 17.01
CA THR A 19 -40.15 -46.69 15.93
C THR A 19 -40.66 -45.99 14.65
N ASP A 20 -40.01 -46.00 13.47
CA ASP A 20 -39.63 -47.05 12.50
C ASP A 20 -40.69 -47.30 11.40
N GLY A 21 -40.23 -47.48 10.16
CA GLY A 21 -41.06 -47.82 9.00
C GLY A 21 -40.56 -47.33 7.63
N GLY A 22 -39.39 -47.80 7.20
CA GLY A 22 -39.01 -47.85 5.76
C GLY A 22 -39.53 -49.13 5.07
N PRO A 23 -38.84 -49.62 4.03
CA PRO A 23 -38.97 -49.34 2.58
C PRO A 23 -39.37 -50.67 1.86
N PRO A 24 -39.00 -51.08 0.60
CA PRO A 24 -38.15 -50.46 -0.44
C PRO A 24 -38.54 -50.71 -1.93
N ALA A 25 -37.74 -50.10 -2.84
CA ALA A 25 -37.11 -50.62 -4.09
C ALA A 25 -37.98 -51.31 -5.19
N ASP A 26 -37.69 -51.31 -6.49
CA ASP A 26 -36.47 -51.08 -7.29
C ASP A 26 -36.86 -51.05 -8.80
N ALA A 27 -35.88 -50.69 -9.65
CA ALA A 27 -35.65 -51.11 -11.05
C ALA A 27 -36.03 -50.20 -12.26
N ASP A 28 -34.95 -49.75 -12.92
CA ASP A 28 -34.65 -49.42 -14.34
C ASP A 28 -35.19 -50.43 -15.41
N PRO A 29 -35.01 -50.25 -16.77
CA PRO A 29 -34.32 -49.19 -17.55
C PRO A 29 -35.07 -48.67 -18.84
N ASP A 30 -34.40 -47.74 -19.55
CA ASP A 30 -34.55 -47.13 -20.90
C ASP A 30 -35.10 -48.03 -22.06
N PRO A 31 -35.70 -47.48 -23.15
CA PRO A 31 -34.89 -47.04 -24.31
C PRO A 31 -35.42 -45.85 -25.18
N THR A 32 -34.49 -45.03 -25.67
CA THR A 32 -34.29 -44.49 -27.06
C THR A 32 -35.51 -44.14 -27.95
N ALA A 33 -35.63 -42.87 -28.38
CA ALA A 33 -35.78 -42.45 -29.80
C ALA A 33 -35.78 -40.91 -30.00
N SER A 34 -35.06 -40.45 -31.02
CA SER A 34 -35.17 -39.14 -31.73
C SER A 34 -35.68 -39.44 -33.17
N PRO A 35 -35.91 -38.50 -34.13
CA PRO A 35 -35.87 -37.02 -34.16
C PRO A 35 -37.05 -36.35 -34.94
N THR A 36 -37.09 -35.01 -35.10
CA THR A 36 -37.74 -34.20 -36.20
C THR A 36 -37.42 -32.71 -35.92
N ALA A 37 -36.56 -31.98 -36.65
CA ALA A 37 -36.58 -31.46 -38.02
C ALA A 37 -37.63 -30.37 -38.31
N THR A 38 -37.18 -29.11 -38.45
CA THR A 38 -37.80 -28.06 -39.30
C THR A 38 -36.73 -26.99 -39.63
N GLU A 39 -36.37 -26.86 -40.91
CA GLU A 39 -35.60 -25.76 -41.52
C GLU A 39 -36.56 -24.68 -42.12
N PRO A 40 -36.14 -23.74 -43.00
CA PRO A 40 -35.64 -22.41 -42.65
C PRO A 40 -36.46 -21.28 -43.34
N ARG A 41 -36.07 -20.01 -43.13
CA ARG A 41 -36.51 -18.88 -43.97
C ARG A 41 -35.34 -17.93 -44.24
N ASP A 42 -34.84 -17.95 -45.48
CA ASP A 42 -34.11 -16.90 -46.21
C ASP A 42 -35.01 -15.65 -46.38
N ASP A 43 -34.63 -14.39 -46.62
CA ASP A 43 -33.42 -13.56 -46.94
C ASP A 43 -33.96 -12.08 -47.01
N PRO A 44 -33.24 -10.98 -47.38
CA PRO A 44 -31.83 -10.58 -47.23
C PRO A 44 -31.62 -9.08 -46.83
N ALA A 45 -30.32 -8.73 -46.67
CA ALA A 45 -29.65 -7.45 -47.04
C ALA A 45 -29.56 -6.25 -46.06
N GLY A 46 -28.32 -5.91 -45.68
CA GLY A 46 -27.90 -4.56 -45.28
C GLY A 46 -26.69 -4.46 -44.33
N GLU A 47 -25.47 -4.57 -44.86
CA GLU A 47 -24.19 -4.16 -44.24
C GLU A 47 -24.18 -2.65 -43.83
N PRO A 48 -23.34 -2.17 -42.89
CA PRO A 48 -21.89 -2.45 -42.89
C PRO A 48 -21.21 -2.75 -41.54
N SER A 49 -20.05 -3.38 -41.73
CA SER A 49 -18.91 -3.51 -40.83
C SER A 49 -18.61 -2.25 -40.01
N GLY A 50 -18.73 -2.36 -38.68
CA GLY A 50 -18.02 -1.52 -37.73
C GLY A 50 -16.93 -2.37 -37.09
N GLU A 51 -15.67 -1.97 -37.25
CA GLU A 51 -14.51 -2.53 -36.56
C GLU A 51 -14.77 -2.60 -35.04
N PRO A 52 -14.41 -3.69 -34.34
CA PRO A 52 -14.31 -3.63 -32.90
C PRO A 52 -13.15 -2.68 -32.58
N SER A 53 -13.52 -1.55 -31.98
CA SER A 53 -12.57 -0.67 -31.33
C SER A 53 -11.94 -1.46 -30.18
N ASP A 54 -10.74 -1.98 -30.40
CA ASP A 54 -9.83 -2.37 -29.32
C ASP A 54 -9.41 -1.08 -28.61
N GLU A 55 -10.28 -0.55 -27.76
CA GLU A 55 -9.83 0.32 -26.68
C GLU A 55 -9.02 -0.58 -25.73
N PRO A 56 -7.75 -0.26 -25.46
CA PRO A 56 -7.03 -0.97 -24.43
C PRO A 56 -7.78 -0.73 -23.12
N SER A 57 -8.32 -1.80 -22.55
CA SER A 57 -8.71 -1.81 -21.15
C SER A 57 -7.43 -1.59 -20.37
N ASP A 58 -7.23 -0.35 -19.93
CA ASP A 58 -6.21 0.01 -18.96
C ASP A 58 -6.63 -0.58 -17.62
N ASP A 59 -6.38 -1.88 -17.44
CA ASP A 59 -6.42 -2.56 -16.15
C ASP A 59 -5.04 -2.43 -15.47
N GLY A 60 -4.50 -1.21 -15.52
CA GLY A 60 -3.41 -0.79 -14.65
C GLY A 60 -3.97 -0.53 -13.27
N SER A 61 -3.84 -1.50 -12.37
CA SER A 61 -3.93 -1.25 -10.92
C SER A 61 -2.76 -0.34 -10.51
N GLU A 62 -2.81 0.94 -10.89
CA GLU A 62 -1.91 1.94 -10.35
C GLU A 62 -2.16 2.05 -8.84
N ALA A 63 -1.10 1.88 -8.06
CA ALA A 63 -1.18 2.08 -6.61
C ALA A 63 -1.66 3.52 -6.36
N LEU A 64 -2.75 3.67 -5.61
CA LEU A 64 -3.29 4.99 -5.26
C LEU A 64 -2.22 5.80 -4.53
N GLU A 65 -1.98 7.03 -5.00
CA GLU A 65 -1.08 7.96 -4.32
C GLU A 65 -1.82 8.76 -3.22
N PRO A 66 -1.07 9.29 -2.22
CA PRO A 66 -1.61 10.25 -1.28
C PRO A 66 -2.12 11.52 -1.95
N VAL A 67 -3.08 12.21 -1.33
CA VAL A 67 -3.66 13.48 -1.83
C VAL A 67 -2.67 14.65 -1.80
N GLY A 68 -1.49 14.48 -1.20
CA GLY A 68 -0.43 15.48 -1.20
C GLY A 68 0.85 15.03 -0.49
N ALA A 69 1.88 15.87 -0.56
CA ALA A 69 3.11 15.72 0.21
C ALA A 69 2.83 16.11 1.66
N GLY A 70 2.42 15.16 2.50
CA GLY A 70 2.01 15.45 3.87
C GLY A 70 3.14 15.99 4.76
N ASP A 71 2.75 16.68 5.83
CA ASP A 71 3.62 17.18 6.91
C ASP A 71 2.90 17.08 8.27
N THR A 72 3.48 17.60 9.35
CA THR A 72 2.87 17.56 10.69
C THR A 72 2.24 18.89 11.14
N ALA A 73 2.19 19.88 10.26
CA ALA A 73 1.62 21.19 10.56
C ALA A 73 0.09 21.14 10.54
N GLU A 74 -0.54 22.09 11.22
CA GLU A 74 -2.00 22.21 11.19
C GLU A 74 -2.50 22.55 9.77
N SER A 75 -3.56 21.88 9.34
CA SER A 75 -4.25 22.12 8.07
C SER A 75 -5.63 22.70 8.33
N VAL A 76 -5.91 23.86 7.73
CA VAL A 76 -7.17 24.58 7.88
C VAL A 76 -7.70 24.98 6.51
N ALA A 77 -8.97 24.66 6.25
CA ALA A 77 -9.72 25.21 5.13
C ALA A 77 -11.11 25.64 5.59
N GLN A 78 -11.58 26.78 5.06
CA GLN A 78 -12.88 27.33 5.37
C GLN A 78 -13.94 26.71 4.46
N GLY A 79 -15.09 26.33 5.04
CA GLY A 79 -16.28 25.97 4.28
C GLY A 79 -16.96 27.22 3.71
N ASN A 80 -17.81 27.03 2.70
CA ASN A 80 -18.54 28.11 2.02
C ASN A 80 -20.00 27.74 1.78
N GLY A 81 -20.87 28.74 1.67
CA GLY A 81 -22.28 28.52 1.32
C GLY A 81 -23.11 27.91 2.46
N PRO A 82 -24.26 27.29 2.16
CA PRO A 82 -25.11 26.63 3.16
C PRO A 82 -24.39 25.47 3.85
N PRO A 83 -24.76 25.11 5.10
CA PRO A 83 -24.22 23.92 5.76
C PRO A 83 -24.50 22.62 4.99
N VAL A 84 -23.55 21.70 5.03
CA VAL A 84 -23.65 20.37 4.40
C VAL A 84 -23.76 19.28 5.46
N ALA A 85 -24.35 18.14 5.15
CA ALA A 85 -24.39 17.01 6.08
C ALA A 85 -23.26 16.01 5.75
N LEU A 86 -22.60 15.49 6.79
CA LEU A 86 -21.76 14.30 6.67
C LEU A 86 -22.65 13.11 6.38
N THR A 87 -22.35 12.32 5.34
CA THR A 87 -23.16 11.17 4.90
C THR A 87 -22.42 9.84 5.03
N ASP A 88 -21.08 9.84 4.95
CA ASP A 88 -20.28 8.63 5.08
C ASP A 88 -18.90 8.89 5.67
N VAL A 89 -18.37 7.91 6.41
CA VAL A 89 -17.01 7.90 6.95
C VAL A 89 -16.37 6.56 6.62
N ARG A 90 -15.28 6.60 5.85
CA ARG A 90 -14.57 5.39 5.40
C ARG A 90 -13.11 5.44 5.78
N LEU A 91 -12.59 4.27 6.18
CA LEU A 91 -11.19 4.04 6.46
C LEU A 91 -10.64 3.02 5.48
N ALA A 92 -9.46 3.25 4.90
CA ALA A 92 -8.81 2.33 3.99
C ALA A 92 -7.30 2.31 4.21
N ALA A 93 -6.71 1.13 4.15
CA ALA A 93 -5.26 0.96 4.12
C ALA A 93 -4.76 0.97 2.68
N HIS A 94 -3.69 1.70 2.42
CA HIS A 94 -3.01 1.78 1.13
C HIS A 94 -1.51 1.53 1.29
N GLU A 95 -0.80 1.32 0.18
CA GLU A 95 0.66 1.22 0.24
C GLU A 95 1.25 2.58 0.67
N GLY A 96 1.86 2.61 1.84
CA GLY A 96 2.57 3.80 2.35
C GLY A 96 1.71 4.82 3.10
N PHE A 97 0.39 4.62 3.23
CA PHE A 97 -0.49 5.51 3.99
C PHE A 97 -1.83 4.84 4.34
N ASP A 98 -2.47 5.32 5.40
CA ASP A 98 -3.88 5.04 5.67
C ASP A 98 -4.72 6.27 5.33
N ARG A 99 -5.91 6.04 4.78
CA ARG A 99 -6.82 7.08 4.31
C ARG A 99 -8.09 7.11 5.14
N ILE A 100 -8.46 8.30 5.60
CA ILE A 100 -9.75 8.63 6.22
C ILE A 100 -10.52 9.48 5.22
N VAL A 101 -11.75 9.09 4.88
CA VAL A 101 -12.61 9.81 3.95
C VAL A 101 -13.92 10.20 4.64
N PHE A 102 -14.20 11.49 4.66
CA PHE A 102 -15.48 12.05 5.07
C PHE A 102 -16.24 12.49 3.83
N GLU A 103 -17.33 11.78 3.49
CA GLU A 103 -18.23 12.18 2.39
C GLU A 103 -19.31 13.10 2.94
N VAL A 104 -19.55 14.22 2.24
CA VAL A 104 -20.55 15.22 2.62
C VAL A 104 -21.49 15.51 1.45
N ALA A 105 -22.73 15.89 1.77
CA ALA A 105 -23.75 16.23 0.78
C ALA A 105 -24.49 17.53 1.16
N GLY A 106 -24.84 18.32 0.14
CA GLY A 106 -25.49 19.61 0.25
C GLY A 106 -24.97 20.58 -0.81
N GLU A 107 -25.56 21.78 -0.87
CA GLU A 107 -25.20 22.80 -1.87
C GLU A 107 -23.96 23.63 -1.52
N GLY A 108 -23.52 23.58 -0.25
CA GLY A 108 -22.31 24.27 0.20
C GLY A 108 -21.06 23.39 0.18
N GLU A 109 -20.02 23.90 0.83
CA GLU A 109 -18.72 23.27 0.95
C GLU A 109 -18.37 23.10 2.44
N ALA A 110 -17.98 21.90 2.84
CA ALA A 110 -17.41 21.65 4.17
C ALA A 110 -15.99 22.22 4.25
N GLY A 111 -15.64 22.78 5.40
CA GLY A 111 -14.26 23.09 5.76
C GLY A 111 -13.68 22.07 6.72
N TRP A 112 -12.42 22.28 7.12
CA TRP A 112 -11.77 21.46 8.13
C TRP A 112 -10.75 22.26 8.95
N GLU A 113 -10.50 21.77 10.16
CA GLU A 113 -9.38 22.13 11.03
C GLU A 113 -8.79 20.82 11.54
N ILE A 114 -7.54 20.52 11.16
CA ILE A 114 -6.89 19.25 11.43
C ILE A 114 -5.49 19.50 11.99
N GLY A 115 -5.21 18.94 13.16
CA GLY A 115 -3.93 19.13 13.84
C GLY A 115 -3.74 18.17 15.02
N TYR A 116 -2.49 18.00 15.43
CA TYR A 116 -2.14 17.15 16.57
C TYR A 116 -2.57 17.76 17.90
N THR A 117 -3.00 16.90 18.83
CA THR A 117 -3.35 17.32 20.20
C THR A 117 -2.83 16.31 21.22
N ASP A 118 -2.27 16.82 22.31
CA ASP A 118 -1.86 16.02 23.47
C ASP A 118 -3.03 15.77 24.44
N GLU A 119 -4.12 16.53 24.30
CA GLU A 119 -5.27 16.50 25.19
C GLU A 119 -6.58 16.48 24.37
N PRO A 120 -6.99 15.32 23.84
CA PRO A 120 -8.29 15.20 23.20
C PRO A 120 -9.42 15.43 24.22
N ARG A 121 -10.32 16.37 23.93
CA ARG A 121 -11.42 16.79 24.81
C ARG A 121 -12.72 16.83 24.04
N ALA A 122 -13.78 16.31 24.65
CA ALA A 122 -15.10 16.27 24.07
C ALA A 122 -15.69 17.68 23.94
N GLN A 123 -16.22 17.99 22.76
CA GLN A 123 -16.82 19.29 22.49
C GLN A 123 -18.05 19.52 23.38
N GLY A 124 -18.21 20.75 23.88
CA GLY A 124 -19.27 21.14 24.80
C GLY A 124 -19.02 20.74 26.27
N SER A 125 -18.63 19.50 26.56
CA SER A 125 -18.42 19.03 27.94
C SER A 125 -17.02 19.28 28.49
N GLY A 126 -15.99 19.27 27.64
CA GLY A 126 -14.58 19.37 28.02
C GLY A 126 -14.02 18.13 28.73
N ALA A 127 -14.77 17.02 28.78
CA ALA A 127 -14.28 15.76 29.33
C ALA A 127 -13.13 15.21 28.46
N PRO A 128 -12.11 14.56 29.05
CA PRO A 128 -11.12 13.80 28.26
C PRO A 128 -11.79 12.75 27.39
N VAL A 129 -11.31 12.59 26.15
CA VAL A 129 -11.71 11.50 25.24
C VAL A 129 -10.60 10.48 25.21
N GLU A 130 -10.94 9.20 25.42
CA GLU A 130 -9.98 8.11 25.32
C GLU A 130 -9.80 7.72 23.85
N VAL A 131 -8.57 7.82 23.34
CA VAL A 131 -8.23 7.53 21.95
C VAL A 131 -7.08 6.53 21.92
N PRO A 132 -7.33 5.26 21.54
CA PRO A 132 -6.27 4.26 21.36
C PRO A 132 -5.19 4.72 20.39
N GLY A 133 -3.93 4.72 20.84
CA GLY A 133 -2.75 5.12 20.06
C GLY A 133 -1.73 5.86 20.92
N ASP A 134 -0.54 6.10 20.37
CA ASP A 134 0.54 6.85 21.03
C ASP A 134 0.57 8.34 20.62
N ALA A 135 -0.17 8.72 19.57
CA ALA A 135 -0.40 10.11 19.17
C ALA A 135 -1.85 10.31 18.70
N VAL A 136 -2.38 11.52 18.86
CA VAL A 136 -3.77 11.84 18.47
C VAL A 136 -3.81 12.99 17.48
N LEU A 137 -4.38 12.73 16.30
CA LEU A 137 -4.72 13.75 15.31
C LEU A 137 -6.19 14.14 15.49
N GLY A 138 -6.43 15.39 15.91
CA GLY A 138 -7.76 15.97 16.00
C GLY A 138 -8.24 16.40 14.61
N ILE A 139 -9.45 15.99 14.24
CA ILE A 139 -10.07 16.27 12.95
C ILE A 139 -11.42 16.94 13.21
N THR A 140 -11.54 18.22 12.90
CA THR A 140 -12.83 18.92 12.99
C THR A 140 -13.30 19.32 11.60
N LEU A 141 -14.43 18.77 11.16
CA LEU A 141 -15.14 19.25 9.97
C LEU A 141 -15.96 20.49 10.34
N THR A 142 -15.97 21.49 9.47
CA THR A 142 -16.69 22.75 9.69
C THR A 142 -17.74 22.98 8.62
N ASN A 143 -18.70 23.88 8.89
CA ASN A 143 -19.88 24.11 8.04
C ASN A 143 -20.78 22.86 7.90
N ILE A 144 -20.90 22.08 8.99
CA ILE A 144 -21.74 20.88 9.01
C ILE A 144 -23.14 21.20 9.54
N ALA A 145 -24.17 20.75 8.84
CA ALA A 145 -25.56 20.88 9.27
C ALA A 145 -25.82 19.98 10.49
N LEU A 146 -26.54 20.49 11.49
CA LEU A 146 -27.05 19.65 12.58
C LEU A 146 -28.04 18.62 12.02
N PRO A 147 -28.23 17.45 12.64
CA PRO A 147 -29.08 16.40 12.07
C PRO A 147 -30.53 16.84 11.78
N GLY A 148 -31.07 17.78 12.56
CA GLY A 148 -32.41 18.36 12.34
C GLY A 148 -32.48 19.43 11.23
N ASP A 149 -31.33 19.93 10.79
CA ASP A 149 -31.17 20.99 9.79
C ASP A 149 -30.45 20.48 8.52
N ALA A 150 -30.33 19.15 8.36
CA ALA A 150 -29.71 18.54 7.20
C ALA A 150 -30.45 18.93 5.91
N PRO A 151 -29.74 19.05 4.76
CA PRO A 151 -30.37 19.33 3.48
C PRO A 151 -31.49 18.33 3.15
N GLU A 152 -32.50 18.78 2.40
CA GLU A 152 -33.61 17.90 1.97
C GLU A 152 -33.06 16.64 1.25
N ASP A 153 -33.67 15.50 1.54
CA ASP A 153 -33.30 14.18 1.01
C ASP A 153 -31.87 13.71 1.29
N VAL A 154 -31.14 14.38 2.18
CA VAL A 154 -29.83 13.94 2.67
C VAL A 154 -29.98 13.28 4.03
N GLN A 155 -29.57 12.01 4.13
CA GLN A 155 -29.51 11.30 5.40
C GLN A 155 -28.16 11.56 6.07
N PRO A 156 -28.12 12.17 7.28
CA PRO A 156 -26.89 12.31 8.04
C PRO A 156 -26.28 10.95 8.39
N TRP A 157 -24.96 10.92 8.48
CA TRP A 157 -24.20 9.75 8.86
C TRP A 157 -24.54 9.32 10.29
N GLU A 158 -24.97 8.06 10.42
CA GLU A 158 -25.24 7.37 11.69
C GLU A 158 -24.33 6.15 11.78
N GLY A 159 -23.03 6.39 12.03
CA GLY A 159 -22.04 5.33 12.15
C GLY A 159 -21.71 4.92 13.58
N ALA A 160 -20.72 4.05 13.71
CA ALA A 160 -20.19 3.64 15.00
C ALA A 160 -19.35 4.76 15.62
N ALA A 161 -19.37 4.86 16.96
CA ALA A 161 -18.53 5.81 17.70
C ALA A 161 -17.02 5.53 17.57
N GLN A 162 -16.64 4.32 17.13
CA GLN A 162 -15.26 3.94 16.86
C GLN A 162 -15.20 3.15 15.56
N LEU A 163 -14.23 3.49 14.71
CA LEU A 163 -13.98 2.82 13.44
C LEU A 163 -12.53 2.33 13.39
N THR A 164 -12.31 1.22 12.69
CA THR A 164 -10.99 0.62 12.44
C THR A 164 -10.93 0.14 11.00
N ALA A 165 -9.77 0.23 10.35
CA ALA A 165 -9.53 -0.38 9.04
C ALA A 165 -8.69 -1.64 9.17
N ALA A 166 -9.14 -2.74 8.56
CA ALA A 166 -8.35 -3.95 8.48
C ALA A 166 -7.10 -3.69 7.61
N GLY A 167 -5.92 -4.05 8.12
CA GLY A 167 -4.66 -3.85 7.42
C GLY A 167 -4.09 -2.43 7.51
N ALA A 168 -4.72 -1.53 8.28
CA ALA A 168 -4.15 -0.22 8.58
C ALA A 168 -2.76 -0.36 9.23
N ALA A 169 -1.82 0.48 8.79
CA ALA A 169 -0.44 0.43 9.22
C ALA A 169 -0.07 1.53 10.22
N VAL A 170 -0.81 2.65 10.22
CA VAL A 170 -0.60 3.81 11.10
C VAL A 170 -1.82 4.18 11.93
N LEU A 171 -3.02 3.97 11.40
CA LEU A 171 -4.27 4.32 12.06
C LEU A 171 -4.75 3.16 12.94
N ASP A 172 -4.71 3.35 14.25
CA ASP A 172 -5.24 2.38 15.20
C ASP A 172 -6.76 2.43 15.25
N THR A 173 -7.31 3.64 15.44
CA THR A 173 -8.76 3.86 15.44
C THR A 173 -9.14 5.30 15.12
N LEU A 174 -10.34 5.48 14.58
CA LEU A 174 -11.00 6.77 14.50
C LEU A 174 -12.14 6.80 15.52
N VAL A 175 -12.06 7.71 16.49
CA VAL A 175 -13.09 7.94 17.51
C VAL A 175 -13.93 9.14 17.10
N GLU A 176 -15.24 8.95 17.00
CA GLU A 176 -16.18 10.07 16.89
C GLU A 176 -16.40 10.71 18.27
N ASP A 177 -16.42 12.04 18.32
CA ASP A 177 -16.72 12.78 19.54
C ASP A 177 -18.17 13.28 19.54
N THR A 178 -18.44 14.35 18.78
CA THR A 178 -19.78 14.88 18.60
C THR A 178 -19.81 15.91 17.48
N LEU A 179 -21.02 16.12 16.93
CA LEU A 179 -21.39 17.30 16.17
C LEU A 179 -21.99 18.36 17.09
N PHE A 180 -21.35 19.52 17.20
CA PHE A 180 -21.83 20.66 18.02
C PHE A 180 -21.55 21.99 17.31
N GLU A 181 -22.54 22.88 17.28
CA GLU A 181 -22.45 24.22 16.64
C GLU A 181 -21.90 24.20 15.20
N GLY A 182 -22.29 23.18 14.43
CA GLY A 182 -21.89 23.00 13.04
C GLY A 182 -20.43 22.59 12.84
N ARG A 183 -19.81 22.07 13.90
CA ARG A 183 -18.47 21.47 13.91
C ARG A 183 -18.58 20.00 14.29
N TYR A 184 -18.08 19.11 13.44
CA TYR A 184 -18.09 17.67 13.69
C TYR A 184 -16.68 17.19 13.99
N THR A 185 -16.44 16.79 15.24
CA THR A 185 -15.11 16.42 15.73
C THR A 185 -14.92 14.91 15.77
N PHE A 186 -13.75 14.48 15.31
CA PHE A 186 -13.22 13.13 15.36
C PHE A 186 -11.78 13.16 15.87
N PHE A 187 -11.31 12.05 16.44
CA PHE A 187 -9.94 11.85 16.86
C PHE A 187 -9.38 10.58 16.23
N ALA A 188 -8.32 10.72 15.43
CA ALA A 188 -7.58 9.59 14.89
C ALA A 188 -6.41 9.26 15.82
N GLY A 189 -6.45 8.05 16.38
CA GLY A 189 -5.37 7.48 17.17
C GLY A 189 -4.33 6.81 16.29
N LEU A 190 -3.07 7.18 16.47
CA LEU A 190 -1.94 6.78 15.63
C LEU A 190 -0.83 6.15 16.46
N ASP A 191 -0.02 5.30 15.82
CA ASP A 191 1.14 4.65 16.44
C ASP A 191 2.28 5.61 16.86
N ARG A 192 2.31 6.81 16.28
CA ARG A 192 3.15 7.96 16.64
C ARG A 192 2.70 9.18 15.83
N GLN A 193 3.29 10.34 16.06
CA GLN A 193 3.09 11.50 15.18
C GLN A 193 3.61 11.18 13.76
N ARG A 194 2.75 11.31 12.75
CA ARG A 194 3.01 11.03 11.32
C ARG A 194 2.72 12.25 10.45
N PRO A 195 3.44 12.45 9.34
CA PRO A 195 3.01 13.39 8.32
C PRO A 195 1.64 13.02 7.76
N PHE A 196 0.79 14.02 7.53
CA PHE A 196 -0.53 13.86 6.93
C PHE A 196 -0.78 14.87 5.82
N ALA A 197 -1.60 14.49 4.86
CA ALA A 197 -2.06 15.36 3.77
C ALA A 197 -3.59 15.43 3.77
N VAL A 198 -4.13 16.61 3.48
CA VAL A 198 -5.58 16.84 3.42
C VAL A 198 -5.96 17.35 2.05
N GLY A 199 -7.00 16.77 1.44
CA GLY A 199 -7.50 17.18 0.15
C GLY A 199 -9.02 17.12 0.06
N SER A 200 -9.60 17.91 -0.84
CA SER A 200 -11.02 17.89 -1.14
C SER A 200 -11.27 17.31 -2.55
N LEU A 201 -12.22 16.39 -2.68
CA LEU A 201 -12.68 15.86 -3.97
C LEU A 201 -14.14 16.30 -4.17
N PRO A 202 -14.57 16.85 -5.32
CA PRO A 202 -15.88 17.49 -5.43
C PRO A 202 -17.05 16.58 -5.83
N SER A 203 -16.82 15.37 -6.36
CA SER A 203 -17.86 14.53 -6.97
C SER A 203 -17.73 13.03 -6.62
N PRO A 204 -18.42 12.52 -5.58
CA PRO A 204 -19.12 13.27 -4.53
C PRO A 204 -18.14 14.10 -3.67
N GLN A 205 -18.66 15.11 -2.96
CA GLN A 205 -17.86 15.99 -2.10
C GLN A 205 -17.25 15.16 -0.96
N ARG A 206 -15.93 15.11 -0.87
CA ARG A 206 -15.18 14.34 0.12
C ARG A 206 -14.03 15.17 0.66
N ILE A 207 -13.86 15.14 1.98
CA ILE A 207 -12.63 15.54 2.64
C ILE A 207 -11.83 14.27 2.89
N VAL A 208 -10.59 14.24 2.40
CA VAL A 208 -9.69 13.08 2.46
C VAL A 208 -8.50 13.45 3.32
N VAL A 209 -8.20 12.64 4.31
CA VAL A 209 -7.03 12.75 5.19
C VAL A 209 -6.18 11.51 5.00
N ASP A 210 -5.00 11.68 4.42
CA ASP A 210 -4.02 10.61 4.28
C ASP A 210 -2.96 10.74 5.36
N VAL A 211 -2.81 9.71 6.20
CA VAL A 211 -1.79 9.62 7.24
C VAL A 211 -0.69 8.68 6.76
N LEU A 212 0.53 9.20 6.67
CA LEU A 212 1.61 8.55 5.94
C LEU A 212 2.37 7.55 6.84
N ALA A 213 2.61 6.34 6.32
CA ALA A 213 3.31 5.25 7.02
C ALA A 213 4.78 5.55 7.29
N ASP A 214 5.38 6.39 6.46
CA ASP A 214 6.67 7.02 6.68
C ASP A 214 6.52 8.51 6.46
N GLU A 215 7.43 9.31 7.04
CA GLU A 215 7.50 10.70 6.59
C GLU A 215 7.72 10.70 5.09
N LEU A 216 6.85 11.38 4.33
CA LEU A 216 7.24 11.89 3.02
C LEU A 216 8.32 12.94 3.29
N THR A 217 9.52 12.48 3.65
CA THR A 217 10.73 13.28 3.63
C THR A 217 10.75 13.89 2.24
N ALA A 218 10.86 15.22 2.16
CA ALA A 218 10.92 15.94 0.89
C ALA A 218 11.69 15.13 -0.16
N PRO A 219 11.17 14.99 -1.39
CA PRO A 219 11.68 14.02 -2.36
C PRO A 219 13.19 14.11 -2.40
N VAL A 220 13.86 12.98 -2.16
CA VAL A 220 15.33 12.94 -2.12
C VAL A 220 15.85 13.60 -3.39
N GLY A 221 16.46 14.77 -3.24
CA GLY A 221 17.01 15.52 -4.35
C GLY A 221 18.21 14.76 -4.90
N LEU A 222 18.08 14.22 -6.11
CA LEU A 222 19.20 13.65 -6.84
C LEU A 222 19.86 14.79 -7.61
N SER A 223 20.98 15.31 -7.12
CA SER A 223 21.69 16.45 -7.71
C SER A 223 23.05 16.08 -8.28
N GLN A 224 23.51 14.85 -8.05
CA GLN A 224 24.79 14.35 -8.53
C GLN A 224 24.57 13.16 -9.46
N ARG A 225 25.42 13.03 -10.48
CA ARG A 225 25.38 11.93 -11.43
C ARG A 225 26.73 11.26 -11.53
N CYS A 226 26.72 9.95 -11.72
CA CYS A 226 27.92 9.15 -11.89
C CYS A 226 27.77 8.18 -13.05
N GLU A 227 28.87 7.96 -13.77
CA GLU A 227 28.94 7.05 -14.91
C GLU A 227 29.77 5.84 -14.52
N SER A 228 29.18 4.65 -14.60
CA SER A 228 29.89 3.41 -14.33
C SER A 228 30.57 2.90 -15.60
N PRO A 229 31.83 2.42 -15.54
CA PRO A 229 32.43 1.69 -16.64
C PRO A 229 31.69 0.39 -16.96
N ALA A 230 30.75 -0.05 -16.12
CA ALA A 230 29.85 -1.16 -16.39
C ALA A 230 28.73 -0.81 -17.40
N GLY A 231 28.73 0.39 -17.99
CA GLY A 231 27.79 0.75 -19.07
C GLY A 231 26.42 1.19 -18.57
N PHE A 232 26.38 1.88 -17.44
CA PHE A 232 25.19 2.60 -16.98
C PHE A 232 25.62 3.90 -16.32
N SER A 233 24.69 4.85 -16.25
CA SER A 233 24.85 6.05 -15.43
C SER A 233 23.63 6.23 -14.55
N ILE A 234 23.83 6.80 -13.37
CA ILE A 234 22.79 6.91 -12.35
C ILE A 234 22.99 8.18 -11.54
N SER A 235 21.88 8.86 -11.22
CA SER A 235 21.88 10.00 -10.31
C SER A 235 21.73 9.53 -8.87
N TYR A 236 22.35 10.25 -7.94
CA TYR A 236 22.38 9.91 -6.52
C TYR A 236 22.23 11.18 -5.65
N PRO A 237 21.87 11.02 -4.36
CA PRO A 237 21.59 12.17 -3.51
C PRO A 237 22.83 13.04 -3.26
N GLU A 238 22.61 14.34 -3.06
CA GLU A 238 23.70 15.24 -2.70
C GLU A 238 24.40 14.80 -1.41
N GLY A 239 25.74 14.86 -1.41
CA GLY A 239 26.55 14.56 -0.22
C GLY A 239 26.74 13.07 0.06
N TRP A 240 26.10 12.18 -0.70
CA TRP A 240 26.40 10.76 -0.63
C TRP A 240 27.78 10.48 -1.22
N SER A 241 28.50 9.57 -0.58
CA SER A 241 29.74 9.03 -1.08
C SER A 241 29.47 7.95 -2.12
N VAL A 242 30.33 7.88 -3.14
CA VAL A 242 30.33 6.86 -4.18
C VAL A 242 31.73 6.27 -4.33
N ASN A 243 31.84 4.97 -4.63
CA ASN A 243 33.14 4.33 -4.76
C ASN A 243 33.88 4.74 -6.05
N SER A 244 35.20 4.86 -5.96
CA SER A 244 36.07 5.34 -7.03
C SER A 244 36.50 4.29 -8.07
N GLY A 245 36.14 3.02 -7.89
CA GLY A 245 36.48 1.96 -8.85
C GLY A 245 37.72 1.10 -8.54
N LEU A 246 38.39 1.30 -7.40
CA LEU A 246 39.66 0.62 -7.10
C LEU A 246 39.52 -0.88 -6.79
N THR A 247 38.41 -1.30 -6.18
CA THR A 247 38.20 -2.68 -5.71
C THR A 247 37.05 -3.37 -6.43
N VAL A 248 36.00 -2.61 -6.71
CA VAL A 248 34.84 -2.99 -7.51
C VAL A 248 34.60 -1.86 -8.52
N PRO A 249 33.93 -2.09 -9.66
CA PRO A 249 33.70 -1.05 -10.67
C PRO A 249 33.17 0.24 -10.05
N ALA A 250 33.63 1.38 -10.57
CA ALA A 250 33.20 2.69 -10.05
C ALA A 250 31.68 2.83 -10.16
N CYS A 251 31.10 3.68 -9.30
CA CYS A 251 29.68 4.03 -9.39
C CYS A 251 28.74 2.84 -9.10
N THR A 252 29.14 1.96 -8.18
CA THR A 252 28.38 0.75 -7.80
C THR A 252 28.07 0.65 -6.32
N ARG A 253 28.61 1.53 -5.48
CA ARG A 253 28.36 1.57 -4.03
C ARG A 253 28.05 3.01 -3.64
N PHE A 254 26.94 3.23 -2.96
CA PHE A 254 26.44 4.55 -2.59
C PHE A 254 26.09 4.55 -1.09
N ALA A 255 26.56 5.55 -0.35
CA ALA A 255 26.25 5.67 1.08
C ALA A 255 26.18 7.14 1.53
N PRO A 256 25.38 7.48 2.55
CA PRO A 256 25.34 8.84 3.09
C PRO A 256 26.67 9.26 3.76
N GLU A 257 27.46 8.30 4.24
CA GLU A 257 28.72 8.54 4.91
C GLU A 257 29.91 8.07 4.06
N PRO A 258 31.10 8.67 4.23
CA PRO A 258 32.33 8.18 3.61
C PRO A 258 32.61 6.73 3.98
N PHE A 259 33.04 5.94 2.99
CA PHE A 259 33.35 4.54 3.18
C PHE A 259 34.59 4.12 2.39
N THR A 260 35.11 2.94 2.71
CA THR A 260 36.11 2.24 1.92
C THR A 260 35.57 0.86 1.57
N VAL A 261 35.87 0.38 0.36
CA VAL A 261 35.53 -0.98 -0.05
C VAL A 261 36.75 -1.86 0.28
N PRO A 262 36.68 -2.75 1.27
CA PRO A 262 37.81 -3.60 1.59
C PRO A 262 38.07 -4.62 0.47
N PRO A 263 39.33 -4.95 0.15
CA PRO A 263 39.63 -5.99 -0.83
C PRO A 263 39.27 -7.38 -0.28
N GLY A 264 38.72 -8.24 -1.15
CA GLY A 264 38.47 -9.65 -0.81
C GLY A 264 37.46 -9.88 0.32
N THR A 265 36.50 -8.97 0.50
CA THR A 265 35.41 -9.12 1.48
C THR A 265 34.05 -9.17 0.79
N ASP A 266 33.17 -9.99 1.33
CA ASP A 266 31.74 -10.00 0.98
C ASP A 266 30.92 -9.03 1.87
N ALA A 267 31.60 -8.19 2.66
CA ALA A 267 30.94 -7.21 3.50
C ALA A 267 30.08 -6.27 2.64
N ARG A 268 28.81 -6.11 3.02
CA ARG A 268 27.93 -5.11 2.42
C ARG A 268 28.41 -3.71 2.79
N VAL A 269 29.04 -3.07 1.82
CA VAL A 269 29.43 -1.66 1.86
C VAL A 269 28.47 -0.89 0.94
N GLY A 270 27.90 0.21 1.41
CA GLY A 270 26.91 0.98 0.64
C GLY A 270 25.47 0.67 1.05
N ALA A 271 24.73 1.75 1.26
CA ALA A 271 23.28 1.75 1.48
C ALA A 271 22.53 1.27 0.23
N VAL A 272 22.96 1.73 -0.94
CA VAL A 272 22.51 1.25 -2.26
C VAL A 272 23.70 0.69 -3.01
N THR A 273 23.52 -0.46 -3.67
CA THR A 273 24.57 -1.09 -4.49
C THR A 273 24.04 -1.47 -5.86
N ALA A 274 24.88 -1.33 -6.88
CA ALA A 274 24.64 -1.83 -8.23
C ALA A 274 25.65 -2.93 -8.60
N SER A 275 25.23 -3.91 -9.39
CA SER A 275 26.11 -4.87 -10.04
C SER A 275 25.55 -5.28 -11.40
N VAL A 276 26.43 -5.48 -12.37
CA VAL A 276 26.07 -6.09 -13.64
C VAL A 276 26.50 -7.55 -13.58
N GLU A 277 25.53 -8.44 -13.62
CA GLU A 277 25.72 -9.88 -13.57
C GLU A 277 25.76 -10.45 -14.99
N SER A 278 26.68 -11.39 -15.25
CA SER A 278 26.72 -12.18 -16.50
C SER A 278 25.73 -13.35 -16.46
N ILE A 279 24.48 -13.05 -16.11
CA ILE A 279 23.40 -14.01 -15.86
C ILE A 279 22.14 -13.51 -16.60
N PRO A 280 21.36 -14.39 -17.27
CA PRO A 280 20.11 -13.99 -17.91
C PRO A 280 19.09 -13.37 -16.95
N PHE A 281 18.35 -12.37 -17.44
CA PHE A 281 17.33 -11.63 -16.68
C PHE A 281 16.40 -12.55 -15.90
N ASP A 282 15.77 -13.52 -16.56
CA ASP A 282 14.79 -14.43 -15.94
C ASP A 282 15.36 -15.24 -14.77
N ARG A 283 16.67 -15.56 -14.83
CA ARG A 283 17.32 -16.31 -13.75
C ARG A 283 17.58 -15.42 -12.53
N VAL A 284 17.94 -14.14 -12.74
CA VAL A 284 18.15 -13.18 -11.65
C VAL A 284 16.81 -12.72 -11.06
N ALA A 285 15.82 -12.51 -11.93
CA ALA A 285 14.45 -12.13 -11.57
C ALA A 285 13.65 -13.27 -10.93
N GLY A 286 14.07 -14.52 -11.09
CA GLY A 286 13.41 -15.71 -10.53
C GLY A 286 13.29 -15.70 -9.00
N SER A 287 12.38 -16.50 -8.45
CA SER A 287 12.03 -16.50 -7.02
C SER A 287 13.13 -17.03 -6.08
N GLY A 288 14.11 -17.81 -6.55
CA GLY A 288 15.17 -18.35 -5.68
C GLY A 288 14.63 -19.15 -4.48
N SER A 289 15.43 -19.26 -3.41
CA SER A 289 15.03 -19.88 -2.12
C SER A 289 14.56 -18.88 -1.06
N ALA A 290 14.45 -17.60 -1.42
CA ALA A 290 14.01 -16.53 -0.53
C ALA A 290 12.51 -16.28 -0.70
N ASP A 291 11.83 -15.86 0.38
CA ASP A 291 10.40 -15.57 0.34
C ASP A 291 10.17 -14.24 -0.38
N VAL A 292 9.38 -14.27 -1.46
CA VAL A 292 9.01 -13.06 -2.20
C VAL A 292 7.84 -12.39 -1.49
N ARG A 293 8.08 -11.19 -0.95
CA ARG A 293 7.05 -10.40 -0.26
C ARG A 293 6.26 -9.53 -1.22
N SER A 294 6.95 -8.93 -2.19
CA SER A 294 6.34 -8.15 -3.26
C SER A 294 7.15 -8.28 -4.55
N ARG A 295 6.45 -8.21 -5.68
CA ARG A 295 7.03 -8.25 -7.03
C ARG A 295 6.17 -7.37 -7.93
N SER A 296 6.79 -6.46 -8.67
CA SER A 296 6.13 -5.69 -9.71
C SER A 296 7.00 -5.62 -10.96
N GLU A 297 6.40 -5.93 -12.11
CA GLU A 297 7.03 -5.73 -13.42
C GLU A 297 7.02 -4.23 -13.75
N THR A 298 8.07 -3.74 -14.40
CA THR A 298 8.25 -2.32 -14.73
C THR A 298 9.20 -2.14 -15.91
N THR A 299 9.53 -0.90 -16.26
CA THR A 299 10.56 -0.58 -17.26
C THR A 299 11.51 0.47 -16.73
N VAL A 300 12.78 0.38 -17.12
CA VAL A 300 13.83 1.33 -16.76
C VAL A 300 14.57 1.70 -18.03
N ASP A 301 14.51 2.97 -18.44
CA ASP A 301 15.12 3.47 -19.68
C ASP A 301 14.73 2.61 -20.91
N GLY A 302 13.43 2.29 -21.02
CA GLY A 302 12.88 1.45 -22.09
C GLY A 302 13.21 -0.05 -22.00
N ARG A 303 13.98 -0.49 -21.01
CA ARG A 303 14.34 -1.91 -20.81
C ARG A 303 13.39 -2.58 -19.83
N ALA A 304 13.14 -3.88 -20.05
CA ALA A 304 12.35 -4.69 -19.13
C ALA A 304 13.02 -4.75 -17.76
N ALA A 305 12.23 -4.57 -16.70
CA ALA A 305 12.72 -4.58 -15.35
C ALA A 305 11.68 -5.16 -14.38
N VAL A 306 12.15 -5.62 -13.23
CA VAL A 306 11.28 -6.05 -12.14
C VAL A 306 11.80 -5.50 -10.82
N ARG A 307 10.89 -4.94 -10.01
CA ARG A 307 11.14 -4.57 -8.63
C ARG A 307 10.68 -5.71 -7.73
N ILE A 308 11.57 -6.19 -6.86
CA ILE A 308 11.31 -7.35 -6.01
C ILE A 308 11.77 -7.06 -4.59
N GLU A 309 10.88 -7.24 -3.62
CA GLU A 309 11.23 -7.34 -2.21
C GLU A 309 11.29 -8.82 -1.80
N ARG A 310 12.44 -9.24 -1.28
CA ARG A 310 12.66 -10.59 -0.77
C ARG A 310 12.99 -10.57 0.71
N VAL A 311 12.56 -11.60 1.42
CA VAL A 311 12.96 -11.89 2.80
C VAL A 311 13.90 -13.10 2.77
N SER A 312 15.09 -12.95 3.32
CA SER A 312 16.04 -14.07 3.43
C SER A 312 15.43 -15.18 4.27
N SER A 313 15.51 -16.42 3.79
CA SER A 313 15.17 -17.65 4.53
C SER A 313 16.32 -18.12 5.44
N GLY A 314 17.42 -17.35 5.51
CA GLY A 314 18.65 -17.73 6.22
C GLY A 314 19.58 -18.62 5.41
N GLU A 315 19.17 -19.06 4.23
CA GLU A 315 20.05 -19.72 3.26
C GLU A 315 20.84 -18.68 2.46
N GLY A 316 22.18 -18.74 2.51
CA GLY A 316 23.07 -17.86 1.75
C GLY A 316 23.85 -16.87 2.62
N LEU A 317 24.04 -15.64 2.12
CA LEU A 317 24.88 -14.62 2.78
C LEU A 317 24.21 -13.93 3.96
N TRP A 318 22.87 -13.88 4.00
CA TRP A 318 22.12 -13.05 4.94
C TRP A 318 21.30 -13.90 5.93
N PRO A 319 21.27 -13.54 7.23
CA PRO A 319 20.40 -14.19 8.21
C PRO A 319 18.93 -14.20 7.81
N GLU A 320 18.17 -15.14 8.37
CA GLU A 320 16.72 -15.21 8.19
C GLU A 320 16.05 -13.89 8.61
N GLY A 321 15.05 -13.46 7.85
CA GLY A 321 14.29 -12.24 8.10
C GLY A 321 14.90 -10.96 7.51
N VAL A 322 16.14 -10.99 7.00
CA VAL A 322 16.75 -9.81 6.36
C VAL A 322 16.03 -9.53 5.03
N ARG A 323 15.47 -8.32 4.92
CA ARG A 323 14.78 -7.86 3.71
C ARG A 323 15.75 -7.25 2.70
N THR A 324 15.47 -7.46 1.42
CA THR A 324 16.21 -6.83 0.31
C THR A 324 15.21 -6.38 -0.75
N THR A 325 15.23 -5.09 -1.09
CA THR A 325 14.50 -4.54 -2.25
C THR A 325 15.49 -4.38 -3.39
N SER A 326 15.20 -5.01 -4.53
CA SER A 326 16.05 -4.99 -5.72
C SER A 326 15.25 -4.58 -6.95
N TYR A 327 15.85 -3.78 -7.82
CA TYR A 327 15.50 -3.69 -9.22
C TYR A 327 16.44 -4.59 -10.02
N VAL A 328 15.86 -5.44 -10.85
CA VAL A 328 16.57 -6.28 -11.82
C VAL A 328 16.19 -5.76 -13.20
N VAL A 329 17.18 -5.35 -14.01
CA VAL A 329 16.98 -4.72 -15.32
C VAL A 329 17.70 -5.53 -16.38
N ASP A 330 16.98 -5.90 -17.45
CA ASP A 330 17.55 -6.62 -18.58
C ASP A 330 18.44 -5.71 -19.43
N LEU A 331 19.74 -5.99 -19.47
CA LEU A 331 20.66 -5.25 -20.33
C LEU A 331 20.83 -5.90 -21.72
N GLY A 332 20.23 -7.06 -21.96
CA GLY A 332 20.38 -7.84 -23.18
C GLY A 332 21.71 -8.58 -23.26
N GLU A 333 22.10 -8.96 -24.48
CA GLU A 333 23.36 -9.64 -24.76
C GLU A 333 24.52 -8.64 -24.87
N GLY A 334 25.62 -8.92 -24.17
CA GLY A 334 26.90 -8.24 -24.32
C GLY A 334 27.96 -9.12 -24.98
N GLU A 335 29.21 -8.64 -25.06
CA GLU A 335 30.32 -9.38 -25.68
C GLU A 335 30.56 -10.77 -25.03
N ASP A 336 30.38 -10.86 -23.72
CA ASP A 336 30.62 -12.07 -22.92
C ASP A 336 29.32 -12.83 -22.57
N GLY A 337 28.21 -12.54 -23.27
CA GLY A 337 26.90 -13.17 -23.07
C GLY A 337 25.89 -12.28 -22.36
N PRO A 338 24.83 -12.86 -21.75
CA PRO A 338 23.71 -12.10 -21.23
C PRO A 338 24.11 -11.25 -20.03
N ARG A 339 23.57 -10.03 -19.96
CA ARG A 339 23.88 -9.05 -18.94
C ARG A 339 22.61 -8.60 -18.22
N THR A 340 22.64 -8.62 -16.90
CA THR A 340 21.53 -8.14 -16.06
C THR A 340 22.06 -7.16 -15.02
N LEU A 341 21.48 -5.96 -14.94
CA LEU A 341 21.79 -5.02 -13.86
C LEU A 341 20.91 -5.36 -12.65
N VAL A 342 21.53 -5.39 -11.47
CA VAL A 342 20.84 -5.45 -10.18
C VAL A 342 21.21 -4.20 -9.39
N VAL A 343 20.21 -3.41 -8.99
CA VAL A 343 20.39 -2.29 -8.05
C VAL A 343 19.53 -2.56 -6.83
N ASN A 344 20.12 -2.56 -5.64
CA ASN A 344 19.39 -2.96 -4.43
C ASN A 344 19.82 -2.24 -3.16
N THR A 345 18.95 -2.33 -2.16
CA THR A 345 19.22 -2.00 -0.75
C THR A 345 18.82 -3.17 0.14
N ILE A 346 19.33 -3.19 1.36
CA ILE A 346 19.19 -4.32 2.29
C ILE A 346 19.00 -3.85 3.73
N ASP A 347 18.16 -4.56 4.47
CA ASP A 347 17.76 -4.28 5.84
C ASP A 347 18.77 -4.82 6.85
N LEU A 348 19.95 -4.20 6.87
CA LEU A 348 20.98 -4.46 7.86
C LEU A 348 20.99 -3.34 8.90
N ARG A 349 21.35 -3.67 10.14
CA ARG A 349 21.28 -2.74 11.29
C ARG A 349 22.02 -1.42 11.11
N GLN A 350 23.07 -1.40 10.30
CA GLN A 350 23.83 -0.19 9.98
C GLN A 350 23.15 0.72 8.95
N PHE A 351 22.04 0.30 8.36
CA PHE A 351 21.32 1.01 7.32
C PHE A 351 19.90 1.34 7.76
N ASP A 352 19.44 2.50 7.32
CA ASP A 352 18.03 2.89 7.38
C ASP A 352 17.35 2.34 6.13
N TYR A 353 16.78 1.14 6.25
CA TYR A 353 16.21 0.41 5.12
C TYR A 353 15.11 1.19 4.43
N ALA A 354 14.16 1.74 5.19
CA ALA A 354 13.01 2.46 4.66
C ALA A 354 13.45 3.69 3.84
N ARG A 355 14.38 4.50 4.39
CA ARG A 355 14.97 5.63 3.64
C ARG A 355 15.68 5.15 2.39
N ASN A 356 16.46 4.08 2.47
CA ASN A 356 17.26 3.61 1.34
C ASN A 356 16.39 3.00 0.23
N VAL A 357 15.24 2.41 0.54
CA VAL A 357 14.26 1.97 -0.46
C VAL A 357 13.74 3.17 -1.25
N ARG A 358 13.35 4.26 -0.56
CA ARG A 358 12.93 5.51 -1.23
C ARG A 358 14.03 6.09 -2.11
N VAL A 359 15.28 6.09 -1.62
CA VAL A 359 16.43 6.54 -2.41
C VAL A 359 16.63 5.64 -3.64
N LEU A 360 16.59 4.32 -3.46
CA LEU A 360 16.74 3.33 -4.54
C LEU A 360 15.70 3.55 -5.64
N ASP A 361 14.42 3.65 -5.28
CA ASP A 361 13.32 3.83 -6.23
C ASP A 361 13.54 5.09 -7.08
N ARG A 362 14.02 6.19 -6.46
CA ARG A 362 14.36 7.43 -7.17
C ARG A 362 15.60 7.30 -8.05
N MET A 363 16.67 6.68 -7.54
CA MET A 363 17.92 6.50 -8.27
C MET A 363 17.70 5.67 -9.54
N VAL A 364 16.94 4.57 -9.44
CA VAL A 364 16.64 3.69 -10.57
C VAL A 364 15.87 4.41 -11.67
N GLY A 365 14.96 5.34 -11.32
CA GLY A 365 14.27 6.18 -12.29
C GLY A 365 15.18 7.14 -13.08
N THR A 366 16.45 7.25 -12.72
CA THR A 366 17.46 8.07 -13.43
C THR A 366 18.55 7.25 -14.12
N LEU A 367 18.38 5.92 -14.14
CA LEU A 367 19.29 5.05 -14.87
C LEU A 367 19.19 5.37 -16.36
N GLU A 368 20.35 5.51 -16.99
CA GLU A 368 20.48 5.60 -18.44
C GLU A 368 21.56 4.63 -18.90
N PHE A 369 21.30 3.97 -20.02
CA PHE A 369 22.20 3.03 -20.65
C PHE A 369 22.66 3.58 -22.00
N PRO A 370 23.96 3.84 -22.21
CA PRO A 370 24.45 4.31 -23.49
C PRO A 370 24.09 3.31 -24.60
N GLU A 371 23.63 3.83 -25.74
CA GLU A 371 23.41 3.01 -26.93
C GLU A 371 24.75 2.39 -27.36
N SER A 372 24.74 1.06 -27.55
CA SER A 372 25.89 0.25 -27.92
C SER A 372 26.28 0.36 -29.37
#